data_AF-A0ABD5S641-F1
#
_entry.id   AF-A0ABD5S641-F1
#
_cell.length_a   1.000
_cell.length_b   1.000
_cell.length_c   1.000
_cell.angle_alpha   90.00
_cell.angle_beta   90.00
_cell.angle_gamma   90.00
#
_symmetry.space_group_name_H-M   'P 1'
#
loop_
_entity.id
_entity.type
_entity.pdbx_description
1 polymer ?
#
loop_
_entity_poly.entity_id
_entity_poly.type
_entity_poly.pdbx_seq_one_letter_code
_entity_poly.pdbx_strand_id
1 'polypeptide(L)'
;MSADRAALDEALELGEEEGGSVEFKERLSREVHLASGRMESLAAQLRHRVLSGEGEATYVVGVTDDGGIAGISTDAFSESLDVLSLLAEEAGAHIEDVDTWGVGEEGAETGLVGVATVREGAMLETDDEHIVV
;
A
#
# COMPACT_ATOMS: atom_id res chain seq x y z
N MET A 1 -16.96 -8.16 14.40
CA MET A 1 -17.57 -8.16 13.06
C MET A 1 -16.41 -8.25 12.09
N SER A 2 -16.34 -9.29 11.27
CA SER A 2 -15.35 -9.36 10.20
C SER A 2 -15.67 -8.22 9.24
N ALA A 3 -14.97 -7.09 9.36
CA ALA A 3 -14.88 -6.17 8.24
C ALA A 3 -14.41 -7.03 7.07
N ASP A 4 -15.21 -7.11 6.02
CA ASP A 4 -14.91 -7.92 4.85
C ASP A 4 -13.49 -7.56 4.40
N ARG A 5 -12.59 -8.55 4.43
CA ARG A 5 -11.18 -8.40 4.02
C ARG A 5 -11.04 -8.73 2.55
N ALA A 6 -12.12 -8.62 1.76
CA ALA A 6 -12.16 -9.05 0.37
C ALA A 6 -10.97 -8.50 -0.45
N ALA A 7 -10.66 -7.20 -0.33
CA ALA A 7 -9.52 -6.61 -1.04
C ALA A 7 -8.16 -7.16 -0.58
N LEU A 8 -8.01 -7.45 0.71
CA LEU A 8 -6.80 -8.10 1.25
C LEU A 8 -6.69 -9.55 0.79
N ASP A 9 -7.77 -10.32 0.91
CA ASP A 9 -7.81 -11.73 0.51
C ASP A 9 -7.54 -11.86 -1.00
N GLU A 10 -8.14 -11.02 -1.83
CA GLU A 10 -7.89 -10.96 -3.28
C GLU A 10 -6.43 -10.62 -3.60
N ALA A 11 -5.86 -9.61 -2.95
CA ALA A 11 -4.46 -9.25 -3.14
C ALA A 11 -3.49 -10.38 -2.70
N LEU A 12 -3.83 -11.10 -1.63
CA LEU A 12 -3.08 -12.26 -1.15
C LEU A 12 -3.22 -13.47 -2.10
N GLU A 13 -4.38 -13.67 -2.72
CA GLU A 13 -4.62 -14.72 -3.71
C GLU A 13 -3.89 -14.45 -5.03
N LEU A 14 -3.84 -13.18 -5.47
CA LEU A 14 -3.04 -12.75 -6.61
C LEU A 14 -1.53 -12.96 -6.34
N GLY A 15 -1.09 -12.62 -5.14
CA GLY A 15 0.30 -12.77 -4.72
C GLY A 15 1.21 -11.66 -5.25
N GLU A 16 2.42 -11.57 -4.69
CA GLU A 16 3.48 -10.74 -5.25
C GLU A 16 4.10 -11.42 -6.47
N GLU A 17 4.17 -10.71 -7.60
CA GLU A 17 4.87 -11.16 -8.80
C GLU A 17 5.95 -10.15 -9.22
N GLU A 18 7.08 -10.64 -9.73
CA GLU A 18 8.14 -9.80 -10.29
C GLU A 18 7.62 -9.05 -11.53
N GLY A 19 7.37 -7.74 -11.36
CA GLY A 19 6.82 -6.88 -12.42
C GLY A 19 5.29 -6.88 -12.52
N GLY A 20 4.60 -7.56 -11.59
CA GLY A 20 3.15 -7.49 -11.43
C GLY A 20 2.68 -6.19 -10.77
N SER A 21 1.36 -5.97 -10.77
CA SER A 21 0.72 -4.80 -10.15
C SER A 21 0.66 -4.90 -8.61
N VAL A 22 0.77 -6.09 -8.04
CA VAL A 22 0.71 -6.33 -6.59
C VAL A 22 2.12 -6.36 -5.99
N GLU A 23 2.29 -5.71 -4.84
CA GLU A 23 3.52 -5.65 -4.06
C GLU A 23 3.25 -5.89 -2.58
N PHE A 24 4.01 -6.79 -1.95
CA PHE A 24 3.93 -7.04 -0.51
C PHE A 24 5.06 -6.33 0.24
N LYS A 25 4.73 -5.74 1.39
CA LYS A 25 5.69 -5.09 2.29
C LYS A 25 5.30 -5.32 3.74
N GLU A 26 6.25 -5.77 4.55
CA GLU A 26 6.02 -5.80 5.99
C GLU A 26 5.89 -4.38 6.54
N ARG A 27 6.84 -3.50 6.18
CA ARG A 27 6.82 -2.07 6.50
C ARG A 27 7.74 -1.28 5.56
N LEU A 28 7.42 -0.01 5.39
CA LEU A 28 8.27 1.00 4.77
C LEU A 28 8.70 2.01 5.84
N SER A 29 9.95 2.46 5.76
CA SER A 29 10.49 3.44 6.71
C SER A 29 11.35 4.46 6.00
N ARG A 30 11.28 5.70 6.46
CA ARG A 30 11.96 6.83 5.81
C ARG A 30 13.48 6.62 5.81
N GLU A 31 14.01 6.17 6.95
CA GLU A 31 15.47 5.95 7.12
C GLU A 31 16.03 4.92 6.14
N VAL A 32 15.26 3.86 5.84
CA VAL A 32 15.75 2.76 5.00
C VAL A 32 15.40 3.00 3.54
N HIS A 33 14.17 3.43 3.25
CA HIS A 33 13.62 3.44 1.89
C HIS A 33 13.77 4.79 1.19
N LEU A 34 13.88 5.89 1.96
CA LEU A 34 14.16 7.22 1.42
C LEU A 34 15.64 7.60 1.53
N ALA A 35 16.50 6.66 1.92
CA ALA A 35 17.95 6.84 1.86
C ALA A 35 18.41 7.15 0.42
N SER A 36 19.43 8.00 0.29
CA SER A 36 19.91 8.54 -0.99
C SER A 36 20.14 7.44 -2.04
N GLY A 37 19.54 7.59 -3.22
CA GLY A 37 19.59 6.64 -4.35
C GLY A 37 18.61 5.46 -4.26
N ARG A 38 18.13 5.11 -3.07
CA ARG A 38 17.11 4.05 -2.91
C ARG A 38 15.71 4.53 -3.24
N MET A 39 15.38 5.79 -2.92
CA MET A 39 14.10 6.40 -3.26
C MET A 39 13.85 6.36 -4.77
N GLU A 40 14.80 6.84 -5.59
CA GLU A 40 14.68 6.85 -7.06
C GLU A 40 14.50 5.43 -7.62
N SER A 41 15.23 4.46 -7.06
CA SER A 41 15.12 3.06 -7.48
C SER A 41 13.74 2.47 -7.14
N LEU A 42 13.19 2.79 -5.98
CA LEU A 42 11.86 2.35 -5.55
C LEU A 42 10.75 3.04 -6.33
N ALA A 43 10.88 4.34 -6.59
CA ALA A 43 9.93 5.10 -7.40
C ALA A 43 9.90 4.58 -8.85
N ALA A 44 11.05 4.25 -9.43
CA ALA A 44 11.12 3.63 -10.75
C ALA A 44 10.42 2.26 -10.79
N GLN A 45 10.57 1.45 -9.74
CA GLN A 45 9.88 0.17 -9.61
C GLN A 45 8.37 0.37 -9.48
N LEU A 46 7.92 1.29 -8.62
CA LEU A 46 6.49 1.61 -8.46
C LEU A 46 5.89 2.04 -9.80
N ARG A 47 6.54 2.98 -10.51
CA ARG A 47 6.09 3.43 -11.84
C ARG A 47 5.96 2.25 -12.82
N HIS A 48 6.89 1.31 -12.79
CA HIS A 48 6.82 0.12 -13.62
C HIS A 48 5.59 -0.74 -13.27
N ARG A 49 5.32 -0.98 -11.99
CA ARG A 49 4.15 -1.75 -11.54
C ARG A 49 2.83 -1.11 -11.97
N VAL A 50 2.70 0.20 -11.76
CA VAL A 50 1.51 0.97 -12.16
C VAL A 50 1.28 0.84 -13.67
N LEU A 51 2.32 0.97 -14.49
CA LEU A 51 2.21 0.80 -15.95
C LEU A 51 1.86 -0.64 -16.35
N SER A 52 2.38 -1.64 -15.64
CA SER A 52 2.06 -3.05 -15.86
C SER A 52 0.62 -3.40 -15.47
N GLY A 53 0.06 -2.74 -14.45
CA GLY A 53 -1.31 -2.90 -13.99
C GLY A 53 -2.32 -1.94 -14.62
N GLU A 54 -2.11 -1.55 -15.87
CA GLU A 54 -3.04 -0.69 -16.63
C GLU A 54 -3.33 0.68 -15.96
N GLY A 55 -2.34 1.23 -15.26
CA GLY A 55 -2.42 2.50 -14.55
C GLY A 55 -2.68 2.37 -13.05
N GLU A 56 -2.69 1.14 -12.51
CA GLU A 56 -2.93 0.85 -11.09
C GLU A 56 -1.91 -0.15 -10.52
N ALA A 57 -1.56 0.02 -9.26
CA ALA A 57 -0.76 -0.94 -8.48
C ALA A 57 -1.33 -1.10 -7.07
N THR A 58 -1.31 -2.31 -6.55
CA THR A 58 -1.80 -2.66 -5.22
C THR A 58 -0.63 -2.92 -4.28
N TYR A 59 -0.53 -2.16 -3.20
CA TYR A 59 0.48 -2.34 -2.16
C TYR A 59 -0.15 -2.89 -0.90
N VAL A 60 0.24 -4.10 -0.51
CA VAL A 60 -0.21 -4.72 0.75
C VAL A 60 0.86 -4.48 1.82
N VAL A 61 0.50 -3.75 2.86
CA VAL A 61 1.40 -3.35 3.96
C VAL A 61 1.02 -4.09 5.24
N GLY A 62 2.02 -4.56 5.99
CA GLY A 62 1.81 -5.37 7.19
C GLY A 62 1.68 -6.87 6.89
N VAL A 63 2.18 -7.30 5.74
CA VAL A 63 2.28 -8.70 5.31
C VAL A 63 3.74 -9.08 5.05
N THR A 64 4.08 -10.35 5.22
CA THR A 64 5.39 -10.89 4.85
C THR A 64 5.49 -11.03 3.33
N ASP A 65 6.71 -11.19 2.82
CA ASP A 65 6.96 -11.38 1.38
C ASP A 65 6.24 -12.63 0.82
N ASP A 66 5.97 -13.64 1.66
CA ASP A 66 5.18 -14.83 1.32
C ASP A 66 3.65 -14.64 1.43
N GLY A 67 3.16 -13.42 1.69
CA GLY A 67 1.71 -13.13 1.87
C GLY A 67 1.14 -13.49 3.26
N GLY A 68 1.99 -13.74 4.26
CA GLY A 68 1.56 -13.98 5.62
C GLY A 68 1.17 -12.68 6.35
N ILE A 69 0.11 -12.68 7.15
CA ILE A 69 -0.26 -11.52 7.97
C ILE A 69 0.79 -11.32 9.08
N ALA A 70 1.64 -10.30 8.93
CA ALA A 70 2.62 -9.93 9.96
C ALA A 70 1.96 -9.08 11.05
N GLY A 71 1.17 -8.07 10.64
CA GLY A 71 0.54 -7.10 11.52
C GLY A 71 1.56 -6.16 12.16
N ILE A 72 1.60 -4.91 11.71
CA ILE A 72 2.54 -3.90 12.22
C ILE A 72 1.85 -2.89 13.14
N SER A 73 2.60 -2.18 13.97
CA SER A 73 2.01 -1.14 14.82
C SER A 73 1.39 -0.01 13.97
N THR A 74 0.42 0.71 14.54
CA THR A 74 -0.19 1.86 13.88
C THR A 74 0.83 2.91 13.45
N ASP A 75 1.84 3.17 14.27
CA ASP A 75 2.92 4.11 13.95
C ASP A 75 3.74 3.63 12.74
N ALA A 76 4.10 2.34 12.70
CA ALA A 76 4.85 1.77 11.58
C ALA A 76 4.02 1.76 10.29
N PHE A 77 2.72 1.52 10.40
CA PHE A 77 1.80 1.56 9.26
C PHE A 77 1.67 2.99 8.71
N SER A 78 1.47 3.98 9.59
CA SER A 78 1.41 5.39 9.20
C SER A 78 2.73 5.84 8.54
N GLU A 79 3.89 5.47 9.09
CA GLU A 79 5.17 5.76 8.46
C GLU A 79 5.28 5.10 7.08
N SER A 80 4.75 3.88 6.95
CA SER A 80 4.80 3.15 5.68
C SER A 80 4.02 3.85 4.58
N LEU A 81 2.81 4.35 4.90
CA LEU A 81 2.00 5.13 3.98
C LEU A 81 2.63 6.46 3.61
N ASP A 82 3.25 7.16 4.56
CA ASP A 82 4.00 8.39 4.28
C ASP A 82 5.11 8.15 3.26
N VAL A 83 5.86 7.06 3.45
CA VAL A 83 6.93 6.67 2.51
C VAL A 83 6.36 6.29 1.16
N LEU A 84 5.27 5.49 1.14
CA LEU A 84 4.61 5.09 -0.10
C LEU A 84 4.08 6.30 -0.87
N SER A 85 3.48 7.28 -0.19
CA SER A 85 3.01 8.53 -0.80
C SER A 85 4.16 9.27 -1.50
N LEU A 86 5.29 9.45 -0.81
CA LEU A 86 6.46 10.12 -1.39
C LEU A 86 7.03 9.36 -2.59
N LEU A 87 7.01 8.01 -2.54
CA LEU A 87 7.44 7.18 -3.67
C LEU A 87 6.47 7.28 -4.85
N ALA A 88 5.15 7.29 -4.58
CA ALA A 88 4.12 7.46 -5.58
C ALA A 88 4.25 8.82 -6.28
N GLU A 89 4.42 9.90 -5.51
CA GLU A 89 4.63 11.25 -6.06
C GLU A 89 5.86 11.30 -6.98
N GLU A 90 6.99 10.75 -6.55
CA GLU A 90 8.21 10.67 -7.37
C GLU A 90 8.00 9.80 -8.63
N ALA A 91 7.16 8.77 -8.52
CA ALA A 91 6.73 7.92 -9.61
C ALA A 91 5.69 8.58 -10.53
N GLY A 92 5.14 9.75 -10.21
CA GLY A 92 4.08 10.41 -10.98
C GLY A 92 2.70 9.75 -10.79
N ALA A 93 2.49 9.16 -9.63
CA ALA A 93 1.29 8.49 -9.17
C ALA A 93 0.82 9.07 -7.83
N HIS A 94 -0.32 8.61 -7.34
CA HIS A 94 -0.83 8.93 -6.00
C HIS A 94 -1.52 7.72 -5.39
N ILE A 95 -1.65 7.71 -4.07
CA ILE A 95 -2.50 6.73 -3.38
C ILE A 95 -3.96 7.18 -3.59
N GLU A 96 -4.75 6.36 -4.28
CA GLU A 96 -6.17 6.59 -4.54
C GLU A 96 -7.01 6.21 -3.32
N ASP A 97 -6.74 5.03 -2.73
CA ASP A 97 -7.49 4.51 -1.60
C ASP A 97 -6.62 3.66 -0.66
N VAL A 98 -7.03 3.56 0.60
CA VAL A 98 -6.38 2.71 1.61
C VAL A 98 -7.40 2.05 2.51
N ASP A 99 -7.48 0.73 2.43
CA ASP A 99 -8.21 -0.09 3.38
C ASP A 99 -7.28 -0.61 4.48
N THR A 100 -7.78 -0.63 5.72
CA THR A 100 -7.01 -1.13 6.87
C THR A 100 -7.84 -2.06 7.75
N TRP A 101 -7.17 -3.08 8.29
CA TRP A 101 -7.78 -4.05 9.19
C TRP A 101 -6.89 -4.29 10.40
N GLY A 102 -7.51 -4.29 11.58
CA GLY A 102 -6.87 -4.74 12.81
C GLY A 102 -6.65 -6.25 12.80
N VAL A 103 -5.45 -6.69 13.18
CA VAL A 103 -5.03 -8.08 13.34
C VAL A 103 -4.43 -8.27 14.73
N GLY A 104 -4.77 -9.37 15.38
CA GLY A 104 -4.38 -9.63 16.78
C GLY A 104 -5.57 -9.99 17.65
N GLU A 105 -5.28 -10.54 18.83
CA GLU A 105 -6.30 -10.97 19.78
C GLU A 105 -6.72 -9.83 20.71
N GLU A 106 -7.96 -9.89 21.20
CA GLU A 106 -8.48 -8.92 22.17
C GLU A 106 -7.58 -8.86 23.42
N GLY A 107 -6.92 -7.73 23.64
CA GLY A 107 -6.05 -7.49 24.80
C GLY A 107 -4.55 -7.49 24.52
N ALA A 108 -4.11 -7.76 23.29
CA ALA A 108 -2.75 -7.51 22.82
C ALA A 108 -2.67 -6.20 22.01
N GLU A 109 -1.45 -5.70 21.76
CA GLU A 109 -1.24 -4.61 20.79
C GLU A 109 -1.79 -5.07 19.43
N THR A 110 -2.87 -4.42 18.98
CA THR A 110 -3.52 -4.77 17.71
C THR A 110 -2.60 -4.30 16.58
N GLY A 111 -2.05 -5.25 15.83
CA GLY A 111 -1.35 -4.96 14.58
C GLY A 111 -2.33 -4.47 13.52
N LEU A 112 -1.81 -3.76 12.53
CA LEU A 112 -2.54 -3.34 11.35
C LEU A 112 -1.95 -4.02 10.12
N VAL A 113 -2.85 -4.41 9.24
CA VAL A 113 -2.58 -4.72 7.84
C VAL A 113 -3.42 -3.79 7.00
N GLY A 114 -2.94 -3.41 5.83
CA GLY A 114 -3.71 -2.59 4.91
C GLY A 114 -3.34 -2.81 3.46
N VAL A 115 -4.26 -2.42 2.60
CA VAL A 115 -4.11 -2.47 1.15
C VAL A 115 -4.22 -1.04 0.66
N ALA A 116 -3.21 -0.56 -0.05
CA ALA A 116 -3.17 0.76 -0.65
C ALA A 116 -3.22 0.61 -2.17
N THR A 117 -4.19 1.29 -2.80
CA THR A 117 -4.31 1.36 -4.25
C THR A 117 -3.57 2.60 -4.74
N VAL A 118 -2.61 2.40 -5.64
CA VAL A 118 -1.77 3.46 -6.20
C VAL A 118 -2.09 3.61 -7.69
N ARG A 119 -2.40 4.83 -8.12
CA ARG A 119 -2.86 5.10 -9.49
C ARG A 119 -1.97 6.12 -10.20
N GLU A 120 -1.75 5.91 -11.50
CA GLU A 120 -1.05 6.87 -12.35
C GLU A 120 -1.82 8.20 -12.42
N GLY A 121 -1.07 9.31 -12.37
CA GLY A 121 -1.59 10.66 -12.48
C GLY A 121 -1.32 11.49 -11.23
N ALA A 122 -1.25 12.81 -11.41
CA ALA A 122 -1.43 13.72 -10.28
C ALA A 122 -2.87 13.57 -9.78
N MET A 123 -3.13 13.78 -8.47
CA MET A 123 -4.49 13.98 -7.96
C MET A 123 -5.16 15.07 -8.80
N LEU A 124 -5.87 14.68 -9.86
CA LEU A 124 -6.78 15.54 -10.57
C LEU A 124 -8.01 15.55 -9.70
N GLU A 125 -8.33 16.74 -9.21
CA GLU A 125 -9.62 17.10 -8.61
C GLU A 125 -10.73 16.50 -9.47
N THR A 126 -11.23 15.32 -9.11
CA THR A 126 -12.39 14.71 -9.73
C THR A 126 -13.29 14.18 -8.62
N ASP A 127 -14.19 15.09 -8.27
CA ASP A 127 -15.52 14.88 -7.69
C ASP A 127 -15.61 14.55 -6.19
N ASP A 128 -15.64 15.62 -5.40
CA ASP A 128 -16.63 15.79 -4.32
C ASP A 128 -18.06 15.47 -4.83
N GLU A 129 -18.41 14.19 -5.02
CA GLU A 129 -19.80 13.74 -5.05
C GLU A 129 -20.15 13.01 -3.75
N HIS A 130 -19.93 13.68 -2.62
CA HIS A 130 -20.71 13.41 -1.41
C HIS A 130 -22.06 14.14 -1.51
N ILE A 131 -23.02 13.59 -2.26
CA ILE A 131 -24.44 13.89 -2.01
C ILE A 131 -24.91 12.97 -0.89
N VAL A 132 -25.00 13.52 0.32
CA VAL A 132 -25.81 12.95 1.40
C VAL A 132 -27.25 13.36 1.12
N VAL A 133 -28.12 12.38 0.82
CA VAL A 133 -29.58 12.55 0.76
C VAL A 133 -30.19 12.52 2.16
#